data_AF-M1W7A1-F1
#
_entry.id   AF-M1W7A1-F1
#
_cell.length_a   1.000
_cell.length_b   1.000
_cell.length_c   1.000
_cell.angle_alpha   90.00
_cell.angle_beta   90.00
_cell.angle_gamma   90.00
#
_symmetry.space_group_name_H-M   'P 1'
#
loop_
_entity.id
_entity.type
_entity.pdbx_description
1 polymer ?
#
loop_
_entity_poly.entity_id
_entity_poly.type
_entity_poly.pdbx_seq_one_letter_code
_entity_poly.pdbx_strand_id
1 'polypeptide(L)'
;MAQVLAEILLEPGRSIDETTVAYLDQLAGLTVDAVQNSEFQIISQASNSLFLSIQALSKKSHTQLVQSAASHSSLCQALPNLARRASDLNQRVPWLDEESELFSTELNKSKECKENSIITDRKRALRLLRNSERLVDVMEIPPLLLTAINSSSVNHSSFIDLYAHVQQLASLHASSPLIASIKHEADAAVRQMAADLIATLKVANLKLATGLRTML
;
A
#
# COMPACT_ATOMS: atom_id res chain seq x y z
N MET A 1 -6.80 -23.54 -82.09
CA MET A 1 -8.27 -23.47 -82.14
C MET A 1 -8.83 -22.61 -81.01
N ALA A 2 -8.46 -22.84 -79.74
CA ALA A 2 -8.91 -22.02 -78.60
C ALA A 2 -8.53 -20.52 -78.68
N GLN A 3 -7.32 -20.18 -79.15
CA GLN A 3 -6.88 -18.78 -79.32
C GLN A 3 -7.66 -18.02 -80.40
N VAL A 4 -8.05 -18.72 -81.48
CA VAL A 4 -8.83 -18.13 -82.59
C VAL A 4 -10.28 -17.89 -82.16
N LEU A 5 -10.84 -18.79 -81.33
CA LEU A 5 -12.17 -18.59 -80.74
C LEU A 5 -12.19 -17.46 -79.71
N ALA A 6 -11.10 -17.29 -78.94
CA ALA A 6 -10.94 -16.18 -77.99
C ALA A 6 -10.92 -14.82 -78.70
N GLU A 7 -10.31 -14.75 -79.89
CA GLU A 7 -10.22 -13.53 -80.70
C GLU A 7 -11.55 -13.16 -81.39
N ILE A 8 -12.42 -14.14 -81.65
CA ILE A 8 -13.72 -13.92 -82.31
C ILE A 8 -14.83 -13.59 -81.31
N LEU A 9 -14.80 -14.15 -80.10
CA LEU A 9 -15.87 -14.02 -79.12
C LEU A 9 -15.67 -12.91 -78.07
N LEU A 10 -14.48 -12.31 -77.97
CA LEU A 10 -14.17 -11.32 -76.94
C LEU A 10 -13.70 -9.99 -77.56
N GLU A 11 -14.42 -8.90 -77.23
CA GLU A 11 -14.04 -7.51 -77.59
C GLU A 11 -12.57 -7.23 -77.24
N PRO A 12 -11.85 -6.49 -78.09
CA PRO A 12 -10.39 -6.35 -78.00
C PRO A 12 -10.02 -5.48 -76.79
N GLY A 13 -9.59 -6.10 -75.69
CA GLY A 13 -9.05 -5.36 -74.54
C GLY A 13 -9.19 -5.99 -73.16
N ARG A 14 -9.75 -7.20 -73.02
CA ARG A 14 -9.88 -7.85 -71.70
C ARG A 14 -8.76 -8.87 -71.46
N SER A 15 -8.05 -8.73 -70.33
CA SER A 15 -7.02 -9.68 -69.89
C SER A 15 -7.60 -11.08 -69.75
N ILE A 16 -6.98 -12.05 -70.42
CA ILE A 16 -7.44 -13.44 -70.47
C ILE A 16 -6.98 -14.14 -69.19
N ASP A 17 -7.91 -14.47 -68.29
CA ASP A 17 -7.61 -15.25 -67.09
C ASP A 17 -7.32 -16.72 -67.46
N GLU A 18 -6.43 -17.38 -66.72
CA GLU A 18 -6.01 -18.78 -66.94
C GLU A 18 -7.21 -19.76 -66.98
N THR A 19 -8.25 -19.46 -66.20
CA THR A 19 -9.50 -20.21 -66.17
C THR A 19 -10.33 -20.03 -67.43
N THR A 20 -10.32 -18.84 -68.05
CA THR A 20 -10.98 -18.60 -69.34
C THR A 20 -10.29 -19.35 -70.48
N VAL A 21 -8.96 -19.48 -70.47
CA VAL A 21 -8.24 -20.28 -71.48
C VAL A 21 -8.57 -21.77 -71.34
N ALA A 22 -8.56 -22.31 -70.12
CA ALA A 22 -8.89 -23.71 -69.86
C ALA A 22 -10.35 -24.04 -70.23
N TYR A 23 -11.27 -23.11 -70.00
CA TYR A 23 -12.68 -23.24 -70.38
C TYR A 23 -12.88 -23.21 -71.90
N LEU A 24 -12.17 -22.32 -72.61
CA LEU A 24 -12.20 -22.25 -74.08
C LEU A 24 -11.57 -23.50 -74.73
N ASP A 25 -10.57 -24.10 -74.10
CA ASP A 25 -9.99 -25.37 -74.55
C ASP A 25 -10.95 -26.55 -74.35
N GLN A 26 -11.68 -26.58 -73.22
CA GLN A 26 -12.78 -27.54 -73.02
C GLN A 26 -13.90 -27.36 -74.04
N LEU A 27 -14.31 -26.12 -74.33
CA LEU A 27 -15.37 -25.81 -75.27
C LEU A 27 -15.01 -26.23 -76.70
N ALA A 28 -13.73 -26.09 -77.08
CA ALA A 28 -13.23 -26.55 -78.37
C ALA A 28 -13.19 -28.09 -78.52
N GLY A 29 -13.21 -28.82 -77.40
CA GLY A 29 -13.22 -30.30 -77.38
C GLY A 29 -14.60 -30.95 -77.34
N LEU A 30 -15.69 -30.17 -77.19
CA LEU A 30 -17.06 -30.67 -77.05
C LEU A 30 -17.84 -30.64 -78.37
N THR A 31 -18.72 -31.62 -78.59
CA THR A 31 -19.60 -31.69 -79.75
C THR A 31 -20.75 -30.68 -79.64
N VAL A 32 -21.24 -30.18 -80.78
CA VAL A 32 -22.23 -29.08 -80.85
C VAL A 32 -23.53 -29.39 -80.07
N ASP A 33 -24.00 -30.64 -80.07
CA ASP A 33 -25.19 -31.06 -79.29
C ASP A 33 -24.94 -31.08 -77.77
N ALA A 34 -23.70 -31.35 -77.35
CA ALA A 34 -23.31 -31.28 -75.95
C ALA A 34 -23.17 -29.82 -75.49
N VAL A 35 -22.61 -28.95 -76.34
CA VAL A 35 -22.54 -27.51 -76.08
C VAL A 35 -23.93 -26.90 -75.88
N GLN A 36 -24.92 -27.30 -76.67
CA GLN A 36 -26.24 -26.68 -76.55
C GLN A 36 -27.01 -27.09 -75.27
N ASN A 37 -26.79 -28.31 -74.76
CA ASN A 37 -27.61 -28.87 -73.69
C ASN A 37 -26.90 -28.99 -72.34
N SER A 38 -25.63 -29.42 -72.31
CA SER A 38 -24.91 -29.66 -71.05
C SER A 38 -24.19 -28.42 -70.54
N GLU A 39 -23.65 -27.58 -71.43
CA GLU A 39 -22.93 -26.37 -71.03
C GLU A 39 -23.86 -25.36 -70.34
N PHE A 40 -25.04 -25.11 -70.90
CA PHE A 40 -26.02 -24.22 -70.27
C PHE A 40 -26.43 -24.71 -68.87
N GLN A 41 -26.58 -26.03 -68.71
CA GLN A 41 -26.89 -26.65 -67.42
C GLN A 41 -25.73 -26.52 -66.44
N ILE A 42 -24.50 -26.76 -66.87
CA ILE A 42 -23.29 -26.64 -66.04
C ILE A 42 -23.07 -25.19 -65.61
N ILE A 43 -23.25 -24.21 -66.51
CA ILE A 43 -23.15 -22.78 -66.17
C ILE A 43 -24.24 -22.39 -65.19
N SER A 44 -25.49 -22.80 -65.43
CA SER A 44 -26.60 -22.53 -64.53
C SER A 44 -26.33 -23.12 -63.15
N GLN A 45 -25.84 -24.36 -63.08
CA GLN A 45 -25.50 -25.02 -61.82
C GLN A 45 -24.31 -24.34 -61.11
N ALA A 46 -23.25 -23.98 -61.84
CA ALA A 46 -22.09 -23.29 -61.29
C ALA A 46 -22.45 -21.90 -60.75
N SER A 47 -23.22 -21.13 -61.53
CA SER A 47 -23.74 -19.80 -61.14
C SER A 47 -24.59 -19.89 -59.87
N ASN A 48 -25.53 -20.83 -59.82
CA ASN A 48 -26.35 -21.05 -58.63
C ASN A 48 -25.50 -21.46 -57.42
N SER A 49 -24.50 -22.33 -57.60
CA SER A 49 -23.60 -22.71 -56.50
C SER A 49 -22.74 -21.55 -55.99
N LEU A 50 -22.28 -20.69 -56.90
CA LEU A 50 -21.51 -19.49 -56.57
C LEU A 50 -22.39 -18.45 -55.88
N PHE A 51 -23.63 -18.28 -56.34
CA PHE A 51 -24.58 -17.41 -55.65
C PHE A 51 -24.84 -17.89 -54.22
N LEU A 52 -25.03 -19.20 -54.01
CA LEU A 52 -25.21 -19.76 -52.68
C LEU A 52 -23.95 -19.63 -51.81
N SER A 53 -22.75 -19.81 -52.37
CA SER A 53 -21.50 -19.66 -51.61
C SER A 53 -21.22 -18.22 -51.24
N ILE A 54 -21.47 -17.25 -52.13
CA ILE A 54 -21.39 -15.81 -51.82
C ILE A 54 -22.44 -15.45 -50.78
N GLN A 55 -23.67 -15.94 -50.91
CA GLN A 55 -24.73 -15.66 -49.93
C GLN A 55 -24.38 -16.24 -48.56
N ALA A 56 -23.86 -17.47 -48.50
CA ALA A 56 -23.41 -18.10 -47.27
C ALA A 56 -22.22 -17.37 -46.66
N LEU A 57 -21.25 -16.96 -47.48
CA LEU A 57 -20.08 -16.20 -47.04
C LEU A 57 -20.50 -14.82 -46.51
N SER A 58 -21.37 -14.11 -47.23
CA SER A 58 -21.91 -12.81 -46.81
C SER A 58 -22.66 -12.91 -45.49
N LYS A 59 -23.54 -13.91 -45.32
CA LYS A 59 -24.24 -14.15 -44.05
C LYS A 59 -23.27 -14.45 -42.90
N LYS A 60 -22.22 -15.24 -43.18
CA LYS A 60 -21.20 -15.59 -42.19
C LYS A 60 -20.31 -14.41 -41.82
N SER A 61 -19.90 -13.60 -42.79
CA SER A 61 -18.96 -12.49 -42.58
C SER A 61 -19.62 -11.22 -42.08
N HIS A 62 -20.92 -11.02 -42.33
CA HIS A 62 -21.64 -9.81 -41.91
C HIS A 62 -21.56 -9.59 -40.40
N THR A 63 -21.73 -10.63 -39.58
CA THR A 63 -21.65 -10.51 -38.12
C THR A 63 -20.25 -10.12 -37.65
N GLN A 64 -19.22 -10.72 -38.26
CA GLN A 64 -17.81 -10.40 -37.96
C GLN A 64 -17.45 -8.98 -38.39
N LEU A 65 -17.92 -8.53 -39.56
CA LEU A 65 -17.72 -7.16 -40.05
C LEU A 65 -18.44 -6.14 -39.17
N VAL A 66 -19.68 -6.41 -38.76
CA VAL A 66 -20.42 -5.54 -37.83
C VAL A 66 -19.73 -5.49 -36.47
N GLN A 67 -19.27 -6.63 -35.95
CA GLN A 67 -18.53 -6.67 -34.69
C GLN A 67 -17.20 -5.92 -34.78
N SER A 68 -16.48 -6.03 -35.90
CA SER A 68 -15.24 -5.28 -36.14
C SER A 68 -15.48 -3.79 -36.34
N ALA A 69 -16.58 -3.39 -36.99
CA ALA A 69 -16.95 -2.00 -37.13
C ALA A 69 -17.36 -1.40 -35.77
N ALA A 70 -18.11 -2.16 -34.96
CA ALA A 70 -18.47 -1.76 -33.61
C ALA A 70 -17.22 -1.62 -32.71
N SER A 71 -16.29 -2.57 -32.75
CA SER A 71 -15.03 -2.48 -31.99
C SER A 71 -14.16 -1.33 -32.46
N HIS A 72 -14.09 -1.06 -33.77
CA HIS A 72 -13.37 0.09 -34.31
C HIS A 72 -14.01 1.41 -33.86
N SER A 73 -15.34 1.51 -33.89
CA SER A 73 -16.05 2.71 -33.40
C SER A 73 -15.81 2.94 -31.90
N SER A 74 -15.81 1.88 -31.09
CA SER A 74 -15.49 1.92 -29.67
C SER A 74 -14.03 2.34 -29.44
N LEU A 75 -13.11 1.80 -30.24
CA LEU A 75 -11.69 2.17 -30.19
C LEU A 75 -11.46 3.64 -30.55
N CYS A 76 -12.11 4.14 -31.60
CA CYS A 76 -12.05 5.56 -31.99
C CYS A 76 -12.57 6.49 -30.89
N GLN A 77 -13.49 6.04 -30.04
CA GLN A 77 -13.95 6.80 -28.88
C GLN A 77 -13.03 6.62 -27.66
N ALA A 78 -12.46 5.43 -27.46
CA ALA A 78 -11.60 5.12 -26.33
C ALA A 78 -10.21 5.78 -26.45
N LEU A 79 -9.64 5.85 -27.64
CA LEU A 79 -8.29 6.39 -27.87
C LEU A 79 -8.16 7.86 -27.45
N PRO A 80 -9.07 8.78 -27.83
CA PRO A 80 -9.02 10.17 -27.39
C PRO A 80 -9.25 10.32 -25.89
N ASN A 81 -10.11 9.49 -25.30
CA ASN A 81 -10.35 9.48 -23.86
C ASN A 81 -9.10 9.03 -23.09
N LEU A 82 -8.40 8.01 -23.59
CA LEU A 82 -7.13 7.57 -23.02
C LEU A 82 -6.05 8.65 -23.18
N ALA A 83 -5.93 9.25 -24.36
CA ALA A 83 -4.99 10.34 -24.60
C ALA A 83 -5.24 11.53 -23.66
N ARG A 84 -6.50 11.90 -23.43
CA ARG A 84 -6.88 12.95 -22.48
C ARG A 84 -6.53 12.59 -21.04
N ARG A 85 -6.83 11.36 -20.60
CA ARG A 85 -6.46 10.88 -19.25
C ARG A 85 -4.96 10.80 -19.05
N ALA A 86 -4.22 10.35 -20.06
CA ALA A 86 -2.77 10.32 -20.04
C ALA A 86 -2.18 11.74 -19.96
N SER A 87 -2.77 12.71 -20.67
CA SER A 87 -2.35 14.12 -20.57
C SER A 87 -2.66 14.74 -19.21
N ASP A 88 -3.84 14.45 -18.62
CA ASP A 88 -4.20 14.91 -17.26
C ASP A 88 -3.26 14.28 -16.21
N LEU A 89 -2.95 12.98 -16.34
CA LEU A 89 -1.98 12.33 -15.48
C LEU A 89 -0.60 12.98 -15.62
N ASN A 90 -0.13 13.21 -16.84
CA ASN A 90 1.16 13.85 -17.09
C ASN A 90 1.22 15.28 -16.55
N GLN A 91 0.10 16.00 -16.51
CA GLN A 91 0.01 17.31 -15.89
C GLN A 91 -0.02 17.26 -14.35
N ARG A 92 -0.65 16.23 -13.76
CA ARG A 92 -0.78 16.08 -12.31
C ARG A 92 0.44 15.49 -11.61
N VAL A 93 1.20 14.63 -12.29
CA VAL A 93 2.42 14.03 -11.75
C VAL A 93 3.42 15.08 -11.25
N PRO A 94 3.78 16.15 -12.01
CA PRO A 94 4.71 17.16 -11.51
C PRO A 94 4.14 17.97 -10.34
N TRP A 95 2.82 18.21 -10.28
CA TRP A 95 2.20 18.86 -9.12
C TRP A 95 2.30 17.99 -7.86
N LEU A 96 2.10 16.68 -8.00
CA LEU A 96 2.28 15.75 -6.88
C LEU A 96 3.75 15.68 -6.44
N ASP A 97 4.68 15.74 -7.38
CA ASP A 97 6.12 15.74 -7.08
C ASP A 97 6.53 17.03 -6.37
N GLU A 98 6.04 18.19 -6.81
CA GLU A 98 6.23 19.48 -6.13
C GLU A 98 5.63 19.45 -4.72
N GLU A 99 4.40 18.97 -4.54
CA GLU A 99 3.77 18.85 -3.22
C GLU A 99 4.52 17.84 -2.32
N SER A 100 5.05 16.76 -2.89
CA SER A 100 5.88 15.79 -2.18
C SER A 100 7.24 16.37 -1.78
N GLU A 101 7.85 17.21 -2.63
CA GLU A 101 9.07 17.94 -2.33
C GLU A 101 8.80 19.02 -1.27
N LEU A 102 7.69 19.75 -1.35
CA LEU A 102 7.26 20.70 -0.33
C LEU A 102 7.04 19.99 1.02
N PHE A 103 6.30 18.87 1.02
CA PHE A 103 6.10 18.06 2.22
C PHE A 103 7.42 17.53 2.78
N SER A 104 8.29 17.00 1.91
CA SER A 104 9.60 16.49 2.30
C SER A 104 10.50 17.59 2.82
N THR A 105 10.48 18.79 2.23
CA THR A 105 11.28 19.92 2.70
C THR A 105 10.70 20.54 3.96
N GLU A 106 9.38 20.58 4.14
CA GLU A 106 8.75 21.05 5.38
C GLU A 106 8.99 20.07 6.55
N LEU A 107 9.02 18.76 6.27
CA LEU A 107 9.41 17.75 7.26
C LEU A 107 10.94 17.67 7.48
N ASN A 108 11.76 17.80 6.44
CA ASN A 108 13.22 17.63 6.51
C ASN A 108 14.01 18.92 6.84
N LYS A 109 13.51 20.13 6.52
CA LYS A 109 14.09 21.43 6.99
C LYS A 109 13.93 21.65 8.51
N SER A 110 13.60 20.59 9.24
CA SER A 110 13.59 20.42 10.69
C SER A 110 14.93 20.72 11.41
N LYS A 111 15.91 21.40 10.80
CA LYS A 111 17.13 21.83 11.51
C LYS A 111 17.25 23.34 11.70
N GLU A 112 16.69 24.19 10.82
CA GLU A 112 17.07 25.61 10.82
C GLU A 112 15.92 26.62 10.87
N CYS A 113 14.69 26.25 10.50
CA CYS A 113 13.55 27.16 10.57
C CYS A 113 12.40 26.49 11.29
N LYS A 114 12.24 26.81 12.58
CA LYS A 114 11.14 26.35 13.45
C LYS A 114 11.13 24.82 13.65
N GLU A 115 11.83 24.39 14.68
CA GLU A 115 11.71 23.04 15.27
C GLU A 115 10.25 22.58 15.19
N ASN A 116 9.99 21.57 14.35
CA ASN A 116 8.65 21.20 13.90
C ASN A 116 7.87 20.72 15.14
N SER A 117 7.10 21.63 15.75
CA SER A 117 6.56 21.45 17.11
C SER A 117 5.72 20.19 17.19
N ILE A 118 5.05 19.82 16.11
CA ILE A 118 4.26 18.60 15.99
C ILE A 118 5.14 17.35 16.12
N ILE A 119 6.32 17.32 15.48
CA ILE A 119 7.24 16.18 15.56
C ILE A 119 7.89 16.12 16.95
N THR A 120 8.26 17.26 17.53
CA THR A 120 8.87 17.29 18.86
C THR A 120 7.86 16.97 19.96
N ASP A 121 6.62 17.43 19.82
CA ASP A 121 5.50 17.08 20.68
C ASP A 121 5.16 15.59 20.53
N ARG A 122 5.13 15.04 19.31
CA ARG A 122 4.94 13.60 19.09
C ARG A 122 6.09 12.77 19.68
N LYS A 123 7.34 13.20 19.50
CA LYS A 123 8.52 12.56 20.13
C LYS A 123 8.45 12.65 21.65
N ARG A 124 8.02 13.79 22.21
CA ARG A 124 7.84 13.98 23.65
C ARG A 124 6.73 13.07 24.17
N ALA A 125 5.58 13.02 23.51
CA ALA A 125 4.47 12.13 23.87
C ALA A 125 4.88 10.65 23.83
N LEU A 126 5.63 10.21 22.81
CA LEU A 126 6.15 8.85 22.73
C LEU A 126 7.18 8.53 23.82
N ARG A 127 8.05 9.49 24.16
CA ARG A 127 8.97 9.35 25.29
C ARG A 127 8.21 9.25 26.62
N LEU A 128 7.17 10.06 26.81
CA LEU A 128 6.33 10.00 28.01
C LEU A 128 5.60 8.67 28.09
N LEU A 129 4.99 8.21 27.00
CA LEU A 129 4.31 6.91 26.96
C LEU A 129 5.27 5.76 27.31
N ARG A 130 6.46 5.75 26.72
CA ARG A 130 7.47 4.71 26.99
C ARG A 130 8.01 4.75 28.43
N ASN A 131 8.11 5.93 29.03
CA ASN A 131 8.60 6.08 30.39
C ASN A 131 7.48 6.17 31.43
N SER A 132 6.21 6.00 31.03
CA SER A 132 5.06 6.18 31.92
C SER A 132 5.07 5.17 33.07
N GLU A 133 5.30 3.89 32.78
CA GLU A 133 5.41 2.83 33.79
C GLU A 133 6.53 3.14 34.80
N ARG A 134 7.72 3.52 34.32
CA ARG A 134 8.86 3.87 35.18
C ARG A 134 8.60 5.11 36.04
N LEU A 135 7.83 6.08 35.51
CA LEU A 135 7.44 7.28 36.27
C LEU A 135 6.42 6.93 37.35
N VAL A 136 5.49 6.02 37.06
CA VAL A 136 4.56 5.47 38.06
C VAL A 136 5.34 4.75 39.15
N ASP A 137 6.26 3.85 38.80
CA ASP A 137 7.11 3.15 39.77
C ASP A 137 7.88 4.12 40.68
N VAL A 138 8.44 5.19 40.11
CA VAL A 138 9.16 6.22 40.87
C VAL A 138 8.22 7.03 41.78
N MET A 139 6.99 7.31 41.34
CA MET A 139 5.97 7.97 42.14
C MET A 139 5.38 7.09 43.25
N GLU A 140 5.50 5.77 43.15
CA GLU A 140 5.06 4.84 44.20
C GLU A 140 6.05 4.72 45.36
N ILE A 141 7.30 5.18 45.20
CA ILE A 141 8.33 5.07 46.25
C ILE A 141 7.97 5.86 47.54
N PRO A 142 7.57 7.14 47.49
CA PRO A 142 7.17 7.87 48.69
C PRO A 142 6.03 7.24 49.52
N PRO A 143 4.90 6.81 48.93
CA PRO A 143 3.86 6.14 49.71
C PRO A 143 4.32 4.79 50.26
N LEU A 144 5.20 4.06 49.57
CA LEU A 144 5.82 2.84 50.10
C LEU A 144 6.73 3.13 51.31
N LEU A 145 7.51 4.23 51.27
CA LEU A 145 8.33 4.68 52.40
C LEU A 145 7.46 5.04 53.62
N LEU A 146 6.37 5.80 53.42
CA LEU A 146 5.44 6.14 54.49
C LEU A 146 4.75 4.91 55.09
N THR A 147 4.39 3.94 54.25
CA THR A 147 3.79 2.68 54.71
C THR A 147 4.80 1.85 55.51
N ALA A 148 6.06 1.80 55.06
CA ALA A 148 7.13 1.08 55.76
C ALA A 148 7.46 1.70 57.13
N ILE A 149 7.31 3.02 57.30
CA ILE A 149 7.44 3.69 58.62
C ILE A 149 6.32 3.29 59.56
N ASN A 150 5.08 3.28 59.07
CA ASN A 150 3.90 2.97 59.89
C ASN A 150 3.77 1.49 60.21
N SER A 151 4.29 0.62 59.35
CA SER A 151 4.35 -0.82 59.59
C SER A 151 5.49 -1.16 60.55
N SER A 152 5.21 -2.06 61.50
CA SER A 152 6.09 -2.53 62.59
C SER A 152 7.60 -2.62 62.29
N SER A 153 8.41 -2.60 63.36
CA SER A 153 9.88 -2.55 63.38
C SER A 153 10.66 -3.51 62.47
N VAL A 154 10.02 -4.55 61.92
CA VAL A 154 10.60 -5.51 60.97
C VAL A 154 10.83 -4.88 59.59
N ASN A 155 10.03 -3.89 59.19
CA ASN A 155 10.08 -3.30 57.84
C ASN A 155 11.03 -2.10 57.73
N HIS A 156 11.72 -1.74 58.82
CA HIS A 156 12.70 -0.64 58.82
C HIS A 156 13.93 -0.93 57.95
N SER A 157 14.32 -2.20 57.79
CA SER A 157 15.40 -2.57 56.86
C SER A 157 15.03 -2.22 55.42
N SER A 158 13.83 -2.62 54.98
CA SER A 158 13.34 -2.33 53.62
C SER A 158 13.16 -0.82 53.39
N PHE A 159 12.81 -0.06 54.42
CA PHE A 159 12.77 1.40 54.32
C PHE A 159 14.16 2.01 54.08
N ILE A 160 15.19 1.55 54.79
CA ILE A 160 16.56 2.05 54.61
C ILE A 160 17.07 1.69 53.20
N ASP A 161 16.78 0.49 52.71
CA ASP A 161 17.13 0.06 51.35
C ASP A 161 16.44 0.93 50.28
N LEU A 162 15.14 1.20 50.45
CA LEU A 162 14.38 2.09 49.55
C LEU A 162 14.91 3.53 49.60
N TYR A 163 15.27 4.03 50.78
CA TYR A 163 15.86 5.35 50.93
C TYR A 163 17.23 5.46 50.24
N ALA A 164 18.08 4.44 50.37
CA ALA A 164 19.36 4.36 49.66
C ALA A 164 19.15 4.35 48.14
N HIS A 165 18.12 3.63 47.65
CA HIS A 165 17.75 3.62 46.25
C HIS A 165 17.30 5.01 45.75
N VAL A 166 16.51 5.75 46.53
CA VAL A 166 16.12 7.14 46.22
C VAL A 166 17.36 8.06 46.18
N GLN A 167 18.31 7.87 47.08
CA GLN A 167 19.54 8.65 47.11
C GLN A 167 20.42 8.39 45.87
N GLN A 168 20.51 7.14 45.43
CA GLN A 168 21.18 6.77 44.19
C GLN A 168 20.47 7.39 42.98
N LEU A 169 19.14 7.26 42.90
CA LEU A 169 18.32 7.86 41.82
C LEU A 169 18.50 9.38 41.74
N ALA A 170 18.56 10.07 42.87
CA ALA A 170 18.77 11.51 42.94
C ALA A 170 20.16 11.94 42.46
N SER A 171 21.19 11.10 42.62
CA SER A 171 22.54 11.38 42.12
C SER A 171 22.66 11.17 40.61
N LEU A 172 21.98 10.16 40.04
CA LEU A 172 21.98 9.92 38.60
C LEU A 172 21.15 10.94 37.82
N HIS A 173 20.12 11.52 38.44
CA HIS A 173 19.15 12.40 37.76
C HIS A 173 18.94 13.74 38.47
N ALA A 174 20.04 14.45 38.76
CA ALA A 174 20.05 15.72 39.48
C ALA A 174 19.30 16.88 38.76
N SER A 175 19.02 16.76 37.46
CA SER A 175 18.30 17.78 36.68
C SER A 175 16.78 17.66 36.71
N SER A 176 16.23 16.59 37.28
CA SER A 176 14.78 16.35 37.30
C SER A 176 14.12 16.93 38.56
N PRO A 177 13.16 17.86 38.43
CA PRO A 177 12.48 18.46 39.59
C PRO A 177 11.60 17.45 40.36
N LEU A 178 11.10 16.42 39.67
CA LEU A 178 10.28 15.37 40.28
C LEU A 178 11.10 14.51 41.25
N ILE A 179 12.33 14.16 40.88
CA ILE A 179 13.24 13.37 41.72
C ILE A 179 13.72 14.20 42.91
N ALA A 180 13.91 15.51 42.73
CA ALA A 180 14.20 16.42 43.84
C ALA A 180 13.06 16.48 44.88
N SER A 181 11.80 16.49 44.42
CA SER A 181 10.63 16.43 45.32
C SER A 181 10.55 15.11 46.08
N ILE A 182 10.74 13.98 45.39
CA ILE A 182 10.74 12.64 46.01
C ILE A 182 11.86 12.51 47.04
N LYS A 183 13.06 13.00 46.74
CA LYS A 183 14.16 13.03 47.69
C LYS A 183 13.80 13.84 48.94
N HIS A 184 13.19 15.02 48.76
CA HIS A 184 12.79 15.85 49.88
C HIS A 184 11.76 15.16 50.79
N GLU A 185 10.79 14.46 50.19
CA GLU A 185 9.79 13.67 50.92
C GLU A 185 10.43 12.46 51.63
N ALA A 186 11.36 11.77 50.98
CA ALA A 186 12.13 10.68 51.58
C ALA A 186 12.99 11.15 52.76
N ASP A 187 13.65 12.32 52.65
CA ASP A 187 14.42 12.93 53.74
C ASP A 187 13.52 13.26 54.96
N ALA A 188 12.30 13.73 54.71
CA ALA A 188 11.32 13.98 55.76
C ALA A 188 10.86 12.67 56.43
N ALA A 189 10.62 11.63 55.63
CA ALA A 189 10.23 10.31 56.09
C ALA A 189 11.32 9.67 56.98
N VAL A 190 12.61 9.80 56.62
CA VAL A 190 13.73 9.29 57.45
C VAL A 190 13.79 10.00 58.81
N ARG A 191 13.56 11.32 58.83
CA ARG A 191 13.51 12.09 60.09
C ARG A 191 12.36 11.64 60.98
N GLN A 192 11.20 11.33 60.38
CA GLN A 192 10.05 10.79 61.11
C GLN A 192 10.34 9.40 61.68
N MET A 193 10.92 8.49 60.90
CA MET A 193 11.38 7.19 61.41
C MET A 193 12.36 7.34 62.58
N ALA A 194 13.32 8.26 62.48
CA ALA A 194 14.27 8.51 63.56
C ALA A 194 13.56 9.01 64.83
N ALA A 195 12.56 9.89 64.69
CA ALA A 195 11.76 10.37 65.80
C ALA A 195 10.92 9.24 66.45
N ASP A 196 10.31 8.37 65.64
CA ASP A 196 9.51 7.24 66.10
C ASP A 196 10.38 6.17 66.79
N LEU A 197 11.59 5.90 66.27
CA LEU A 197 12.57 5.03 66.93
C LEU A 197 13.00 5.62 68.27
N ILE A 198 13.30 6.91 68.35
CA ILE A 198 13.65 7.59 69.60
C ILE A 198 12.48 7.54 70.60
N ALA A 199 11.24 7.74 70.14
CA ALA A 199 10.05 7.63 70.98
C ALA A 199 9.85 6.19 71.49
N THR A 200 10.05 5.20 70.62
CA THR A 200 9.94 3.77 70.97
C THR A 200 11.02 3.37 71.99
N LEU A 201 12.25 3.83 71.81
CA LEU A 201 13.35 3.62 72.76
C LEU A 201 13.11 4.30 74.13
N LYS A 202 12.36 5.40 74.17
CA LYS A 202 12.00 6.09 75.41
C LYS A 202 10.85 5.40 76.16
N VAL A 203 9.87 4.83 75.44
CA VAL A 203 8.68 4.21 76.03
C VAL A 203 8.95 2.75 76.41
N ALA A 204 9.62 2.01 75.54
CA ALA A 204 10.03 0.65 75.82
C ALA A 204 11.41 0.70 76.46
N ASN A 205 11.50 0.47 77.77
CA ASN A 205 12.75 0.17 78.51
C ASN A 205 13.40 -1.15 78.03
N LEU A 206 13.47 -1.37 76.72
CA LEU A 206 14.03 -2.55 76.08
C LEU A 206 15.54 -2.46 76.22
N LYS A 207 16.08 -3.38 77.01
CA LYS A 207 17.51 -3.63 77.14
C LYS A 207 18.14 -3.65 75.74
N LEU A 208 19.13 -2.80 75.54
CA LEU A 208 20.02 -2.57 74.39
C LEU A 208 20.37 -3.80 73.51
N ALA A 209 20.25 -5.02 74.05
CA ALA A 209 20.50 -6.27 73.35
C ALA A 209 19.57 -6.53 72.16
N THR A 210 18.31 -6.09 72.19
CA THR A 210 17.37 -6.37 71.09
C THR A 210 17.49 -5.36 69.95
N GLY A 211 17.85 -4.10 70.25
CA GLY A 211 18.07 -3.06 69.23
C GLY A 211 19.37 -3.19 68.43
N LEU A 212 20.40 -3.84 69.01
CA LEU A 212 21.63 -4.16 68.27
C LEU A 212 21.43 -5.27 67.22
N ARG A 213 20.43 -6.15 67.41
CA ARG A 213 20.16 -7.26 66.49
C ARG A 213 19.38 -6.83 65.23
N THR A 214 18.88 -5.59 65.19
CA THR A 214 18.16 -5.02 64.04
C THR A 214 19.04 -4.11 63.17
N MET A 215 20.33 -3.98 63.50
CA MET A 215 21.32 -3.13 62.80
C MET A 215 22.45 -3.95 62.15
N LEU A 216 22.35 -5.28 62.17
CA LEU A 216 23.26 -6.27 61.58
C LEU A 216 22.43 -7.17 60.65
#